data_AF-W0Q4Y6-F1
#
_entry.id   AF-W0Q4Y6-F1
#
_cell.length_a   1.000
_cell.length_b   1.000
_cell.length_c   1.000
_cell.angle_alpha   90.00
_cell.angle_beta   90.00
_cell.angle_gamma   90.00
#
_symmetry.space_group_name_H-M   'P 1'
#
loop_
_entity.id
_entity.type
_entity.pdbx_description
1 polymer ?
#
loop_
_entity_poly.entity_id
_entity_poly.type
_entity_poly.pdbx_seq_one_letter_code
_entity_poly.pdbx_strand_id
1 'polypeptide(L)'
;MHKHFFLTQIKQNLAALLPLSEQKITLNSTYFSKQSGLVKFFVAEIEKTAEQLLAQEDVSYSEFYAEKLIKQFDALNSAIKNTHQQKKVAQFHSSFQFPSNIHALSPNKRLQEYRKALRALNEKMSWLMEKNYNQENEILKQELQNQIIETEYRKKKCIQAIEDLEQELLFK
;
A
#
# COMPACT_ATOMS: atom_id res chain seq x y z
N MET A 1 -12.12 16.15 37.30
CA MET A 1 -12.78 15.56 36.11
C MET A 1 -12.09 15.91 34.80
N HIS A 2 -11.79 17.17 34.51
CA HIS A 2 -11.24 17.62 33.21
C HIS A 2 -9.90 16.97 32.78
N LYS A 3 -8.95 16.76 33.71
CA LYS A 3 -7.64 16.13 33.41
C LYS A 3 -7.78 14.67 32.93
N HIS A 4 -8.66 13.91 33.57
CA HIS A 4 -8.91 12.51 33.18
C HIS A 4 -9.56 12.43 31.80
N PHE A 5 -10.51 13.32 31.51
CA PHE A 5 -11.16 13.38 30.20
C PHE A 5 -10.15 13.65 29.06
N PHE A 6 -9.22 14.58 29.28
CA PHE A 6 -8.16 14.90 28.30
C PHE A 6 -7.27 13.70 27.96
N LEU A 7 -6.77 12.97 28.97
CA LEU A 7 -5.94 11.78 28.74
C LEU A 7 -6.73 10.66 28.06
N THR A 8 -7.99 10.47 28.45
CA THR A 8 -8.87 9.49 27.80
C THR A 8 -9.06 9.83 26.32
N GLN A 9 -9.26 11.11 25.98
CA GLN A 9 -9.42 11.54 24.60
C GLN A 9 -8.15 11.33 23.77
N ILE A 10 -6.97 11.61 24.34
CA ILE A 10 -5.69 11.36 23.68
C ILE A 10 -5.51 9.86 23.39
N LYS A 11 -5.78 9.00 24.38
CA LYS A 11 -5.70 7.55 24.20
C LYS A 11 -6.68 7.05 23.14
N GLN A 12 -7.90 7.58 23.09
CA GLN A 12 -8.87 7.24 22.05
C GLN A 12 -8.39 7.67 20.66
N ASN A 13 -7.83 8.87 20.52
CA ASN A 13 -7.30 9.34 19.25
C ASN A 13 -6.10 8.50 18.78
N LEU A 14 -5.27 8.03 19.71
CA LEU A 14 -4.13 7.14 19.42
C LEU A 14 -4.55 5.69 19.20
N ALA A 15 -5.75 5.27 19.64
CA ALA A 15 -6.25 3.91 19.46
C ALA A 15 -6.38 3.52 17.98
N ALA A 16 -6.64 4.50 17.10
CA ALA A 16 -6.64 4.28 15.65
C ALA A 16 -5.28 3.77 15.10
N LEU A 17 -4.19 3.96 15.86
CA LEU A 17 -2.84 3.55 15.50
C LEU A 17 -2.43 2.19 16.10
N LEU A 18 -3.28 1.57 16.94
CA LEU A 18 -3.03 0.25 17.54
C LEU A 18 -2.76 -0.87 16.50
N PRO A 19 -3.47 -0.93 15.35
CA PRO A 19 -3.18 -1.95 14.32
C PRO A 19 -1.78 -1.81 13.71
N LEU A 20 -1.16 -0.64 13.84
CA LEU A 20 0.16 -0.31 13.30
C LEU A 20 1.25 -0.37 14.38
N SER A 21 0.92 -0.81 15.59
CA SER A 21 1.80 -0.78 16.77
C SER A 21 3.18 -1.42 16.57
N GLU A 22 3.25 -2.54 15.85
CA GLU A 22 4.49 -3.26 15.52
C GLU A 22 5.15 -2.78 14.21
N GLN A 23 4.59 -1.75 13.56
CA GLN A 23 5.19 -1.19 12.37
C GLN A 23 6.39 -0.31 12.73
N LYS A 24 7.53 -0.54 12.09
CA LYS A 24 8.69 0.33 12.20
C LYS A 24 8.53 1.55 11.32
N ILE A 25 8.65 2.74 11.89
CA ILE A 25 8.61 4.01 11.18
C ILE A 25 9.82 4.87 11.52
N THR A 26 10.15 5.78 10.61
CA THR A 26 11.20 6.79 10.79
C THR A 26 10.55 8.17 10.76
N LEU A 27 10.80 8.95 11.79
CA LEU A 27 10.30 10.30 11.98
C LEU A 27 11.42 11.30 11.73
N ASN A 28 11.17 12.26 10.84
CA ASN A 28 12.04 13.42 10.65
C ASN A 28 11.62 14.54 11.61
N SER A 29 11.57 14.25 12.90
CA SER A 29 11.10 15.17 13.94
C SER A 29 12.06 15.18 15.12
N THR A 30 12.41 16.36 15.60
CA THR A 30 13.21 16.58 16.82
C THR A 30 12.37 16.52 18.09
N TYR A 31 11.05 16.40 17.97
CA TYR A 31 10.11 16.38 19.10
C TYR A 31 9.94 14.98 19.72
N PHE A 32 10.63 13.98 19.18
CA PHE A 32 10.69 12.62 19.73
C PHE A 32 12.12 12.28 20.18
N SER A 33 12.23 11.47 21.22
CA SER A 33 13.49 10.97 21.77
C SER A 33 14.27 10.09 20.79
N LYS A 34 13.56 9.41 19.89
CA LYS A 34 14.13 8.57 18.84
C LYS A 34 13.58 9.01 17.49
N GLN A 35 14.42 8.93 16.46
CA GLN A 35 14.00 9.19 15.09
C GLN A 35 13.51 7.93 14.38
N SER A 36 13.78 6.73 14.91
CA SER A 36 13.26 5.49 14.34
C SER A 36 12.87 4.51 15.45
N GLY A 37 11.81 3.74 15.20
CA GLY A 37 11.25 2.84 16.19
C GLY A 37 9.91 2.25 15.77
N LEU A 38 9.33 1.44 16.64
CA LEU A 38 7.98 0.92 16.48
C LEU A 38 6.95 2.01 16.81
N VAL A 39 5.81 2.04 16.11
CA VAL A 39 4.71 2.98 16.37
C VAL A 39 4.32 3.01 17.85
N LYS A 40 4.30 1.86 18.53
CA LYS A 40 3.98 1.79 19.97
C LYS A 40 4.90 2.64 20.86
N PHE A 41 6.17 2.81 20.50
CA PHE A 41 7.10 3.64 21.27
C PHE A 41 6.80 5.13 21.11
N PHE A 42 6.40 5.55 19.91
CA PHE A 42 6.00 6.93 19.64
C PHE A 42 4.66 7.27 20.31
N VAL A 43 3.71 6.33 20.31
CA VAL A 43 2.43 6.45 21.02
C VAL A 43 2.65 6.60 22.52
N ALA A 44 3.50 5.77 23.12
CA ALA A 44 3.84 5.87 24.54
C ALA A 44 4.51 7.21 24.90
N GLU A 45 5.35 7.76 24.01
CA GLU A 45 5.99 9.05 24.22
C GLU A 45 4.99 10.22 24.15
N ILE A 46 3.99 10.14 23.28
CA ILE A 46 2.89 11.12 23.21
C ILE A 46 2.05 11.09 24.49
N GLU A 47 1.68 9.90 24.96
CA GLU A 47 0.93 9.74 26.22
C GLU A 47 1.71 10.34 27.40
N LYS A 48 3.01 10.06 27.48
CA LYS A 48 3.89 10.65 28.50
C LYS A 48 3.97 12.18 28.39
N THR A 49 4.02 12.72 27.18
CA THR A 49 4.05 14.17 26.94
C THR A 49 2.74 14.83 27.39
N ALA A 50 1.60 14.17 27.18
CA ALA A 50 0.30 14.61 27.66
C ALA A 50 0.18 14.58 29.19
N GLU A 51 0.73 13.56 29.84
CA GLU A 51 0.82 13.50 31.30
C GLU A 51 1.70 14.63 31.86
N GLN A 52 2.83 14.90 31.21
CA GLN A 52 3.73 16.00 31.58
C GLN A 52 3.05 17.36 31.47
N LEU A 53 2.29 17.59 30.38
CA LEU A 53 1.49 18.80 30.20
C LEU A 53 0.49 19.02 31.34
N LEU A 54 -0.22 17.98 31.74
CA LEU A 54 -1.22 18.07 32.81
C LEU A 54 -0.64 18.22 34.21
N ALA A 55 0.63 17.87 34.39
CA ALA A 55 1.37 18.02 35.64
C ALA A 55 2.03 19.40 35.78
N GLN A 56 2.07 20.21 34.73
CA GLN A 56 2.66 21.55 34.81
C GLN A 56 1.74 22.52 35.54
N GLU A 57 2.34 23.37 36.37
CA GLU A 57 1.70 24.49 37.05
C GLU A 57 2.13 25.84 36.45
N ASP A 58 3.28 25.86 35.77
CA ASP A 58 3.80 27.03 35.06
C ASP A 58 3.25 27.08 33.63
N VAL A 59 2.77 28.27 33.26
CA VAL A 59 2.18 28.55 31.95
C VAL A 59 3.20 28.33 30.82
N SER A 60 4.45 28.75 31.01
CA SER A 60 5.51 28.66 29.99
C SER A 60 5.84 27.22 29.65
N TYR A 61 5.93 26.36 30.67
CA TYR A 61 6.15 24.93 30.47
C TYR A 61 4.90 24.24 29.89
N SER A 62 3.71 24.69 30.28
CA SER A 62 2.45 24.19 29.70
C SER A 62 2.36 24.49 28.21
N GLU A 63 2.72 25.70 27.78
CA GLU A 63 2.76 26.08 26.36
C GLU A 63 3.76 25.23 25.58
N PHE A 64 4.97 25.04 26.13
CA PHE A 64 5.99 24.20 25.51
C PHE A 64 5.51 22.76 25.32
N TYR A 65 4.93 22.13 26.34
CA TYR A 65 4.45 20.76 26.24
C TYR A 65 3.21 20.63 25.35
N ALA A 66 2.34 21.65 25.29
CA ALA A 66 1.21 21.68 24.37
C ALA A 66 1.69 21.76 22.93
N GLU A 67 2.65 22.64 22.62
CA GLU A 67 3.24 22.73 21.28
C GLU A 67 3.93 21.42 20.90
N LYS A 68 4.75 20.86 21.81
CA LYS A 68 5.42 19.57 21.61
C LYS A 68 4.42 18.47 21.28
N LEU A 69 3.32 18.39 22.02
CA LEU A 69 2.27 17.38 21.82
C LEU A 69 1.65 17.48 20.41
N ILE A 70 1.31 18.70 19.97
CA ILE A 70 0.77 18.94 18.62
C ILE A 70 1.77 18.49 17.56
N LYS A 71 3.03 18.91 17.67
CA LYS A 71 4.09 18.55 16.71
C LYS A 71 4.34 17.04 16.68
N GLN A 72 4.22 16.35 17.81
CA GLN A 72 4.33 14.89 17.88
C GLN A 72 3.19 14.19 17.13
N PHE A 73 1.94 14.65 17.29
CA PHE A 73 0.80 14.14 16.54
C PHE A 73 0.95 14.35 15.03
N ASP A 74 1.35 15.54 14.61
CA ASP A 74 1.54 15.88 13.20
C ASP A 74 2.64 15.03 12.56
N ALA A 75 3.78 14.88 13.24
CA ALA A 75 4.90 14.09 12.77
C ALA A 75 4.54 12.59 12.65
N LEU A 76 3.84 12.04 13.65
CA LEU A 76 3.41 10.64 13.63
C LEU A 76 2.39 10.38 12.51
N ASN A 77 1.38 11.24 12.39
CA ASN A 77 0.38 11.13 11.32
C ASN A 77 1.00 11.26 9.93
N SER A 78 1.94 12.18 9.76
CA SER A 78 2.64 12.37 8.48
C SER A 78 3.50 11.16 8.12
N ALA A 79 4.23 10.59 9.10
CA ALA A 79 5.03 9.40 8.86
C ALA A 79 4.19 8.17 8.51
N ILE A 80 3.03 8.00 9.16
CA ILE A 80 2.10 6.90 8.86
C ILE A 80 1.52 7.07 7.44
N LYS A 81 1.07 8.28 7.09
CA LYS A 81 0.60 8.59 5.73
C LYS A 81 1.67 8.32 4.68
N ASN A 82 2.90 8.75 4.91
CA ASN A 82 4.02 8.54 4.00
C ASN A 82 4.37 7.05 3.88
N THR A 83 4.28 6.28 4.97
CA THR A 83 4.53 4.84 4.90
C THR A 83 3.43 4.10 4.12
N HIS A 84 2.17 4.54 4.23
CA HIS A 84 1.06 4.03 3.42
C HIS A 84 1.22 4.41 1.93
N GLN A 85 1.70 5.63 1.64
CA GLN A 85 1.96 6.07 0.27
C GLN A 85 3.21 5.40 -0.35
N GLN A 86 4.21 5.04 0.45
CA GLN A 86 5.36 4.26 -0.02
C GLN A 86 5.01 2.79 -0.25
N LYS A 87 3.95 2.27 0.38
CA LYS A 87 3.26 1.04 -0.04
C LYS A 87 2.39 1.25 -1.29
N LYS A 88 2.73 2.17 -2.20
CA LYS A 88 2.31 2.06 -3.59
C LYS A 88 2.87 0.74 -4.10
N VAL A 89 2.02 -0.28 -4.04
CA VAL A 89 2.25 -1.63 -4.54
C VAL A 89 2.95 -1.46 -5.88
N ALA A 90 4.20 -1.93 -5.99
CA ALA A 90 4.90 -1.95 -7.27
C ALA A 90 3.90 -2.41 -8.32
N GLN A 91 3.70 -1.63 -9.38
CA GLN A 91 2.73 -2.00 -10.41
C GLN A 91 3.45 -2.89 -11.42
N PHE A 92 2.73 -3.88 -11.94
CA PHE A 92 3.26 -4.66 -13.05
C PHE A 92 3.40 -3.74 -14.27
N HIS A 93 4.61 -3.63 -14.79
CA HIS A 93 4.90 -2.92 -16.03
C HIS A 93 5.39 -3.91 -17.06
N SER A 94 4.67 -3.98 -18.18
CA SER A 94 5.11 -4.69 -19.38
C SER A 94 5.44 -3.66 -20.46
N SER A 95 6.49 -3.91 -21.24
CA SER A 95 6.80 -3.10 -22.42
C SER A 95 5.83 -3.34 -23.58
N PHE A 96 5.00 -4.38 -23.49
CA PHE A 96 3.99 -4.70 -24.50
C PHE A 96 2.74 -3.84 -24.32
N GLN A 97 2.29 -3.27 -25.44
CA GLN A 97 1.02 -2.55 -25.53
C GLN A 97 0.15 -3.24 -26.56
N PHE A 98 -1.07 -3.62 -26.15
CA PHE A 98 -1.98 -4.28 -27.06
C PHE A 98 -2.55 -3.27 -28.06
N PRO A 99 -2.58 -3.59 -29.37
CA PRO A 99 -3.13 -2.68 -30.38
C PRO A 99 -4.60 -2.36 -30.12
N SER A 100 -4.98 -1.09 -30.25
CA SER A 100 -6.38 -0.65 -30.06
C SER A 100 -7.34 -1.24 -31.10
N ASN A 101 -6.87 -1.51 -32.31
CA ASN A 101 -7.66 -2.11 -33.38
C ASN A 101 -7.00 -3.37 -33.94
N ILE A 102 -6.98 -4.43 -33.12
CA ILE A 102 -6.38 -5.73 -33.45
C ILE A 102 -7.00 -6.38 -34.71
N HIS A 103 -8.28 -6.11 -34.99
CA HIS A 103 -8.99 -6.71 -36.13
C HIS A 103 -8.66 -6.05 -37.47
N ALA A 104 -8.13 -4.83 -37.48
CA ALA A 104 -7.65 -4.19 -38.71
C ALA A 104 -6.34 -4.82 -39.24
N LEU A 105 -5.64 -5.60 -38.42
CA LEU A 105 -4.41 -6.28 -38.83
C LEU A 105 -4.71 -7.50 -39.70
N SER A 106 -3.78 -7.81 -40.62
CA SER A 106 -3.81 -9.07 -41.36
C SER A 106 -3.73 -10.26 -40.40
N PRO A 107 -4.31 -11.43 -40.75
CA PRO A 107 -4.34 -12.60 -39.86
C PRO A 107 -2.98 -12.99 -39.28
N ASN A 108 -1.92 -12.99 -40.10
CA ASN A 108 -0.56 -13.27 -39.63
C ASN A 108 -0.05 -12.23 -38.61
N LYS A 109 -0.30 -10.94 -38.82
CA LYS A 109 0.09 -9.88 -37.87
C LYS A 109 -0.74 -9.97 -36.59
N ARG A 110 -2.04 -10.21 -36.71
CA ARG A 110 -2.94 -10.44 -35.59
C ARG A 110 -2.46 -11.59 -34.70
N LEU A 111 -2.05 -12.70 -35.31
CA LEU A 111 -1.49 -13.85 -34.61
C LEU A 111 -0.21 -13.50 -33.84
N GLN A 112 0.69 -12.74 -34.45
CA GLN A 112 1.90 -12.26 -33.78
C GLN A 112 1.58 -11.37 -32.57
N GLU A 113 0.61 -10.47 -32.69
CA GLU A 113 0.19 -9.61 -31.58
C GLU A 113 -0.47 -10.40 -30.44
N TYR A 114 -1.32 -11.40 -30.74
CA TYR A 114 -1.84 -12.28 -29.69
C TYR A 114 -0.73 -13.09 -29.01
N ARG A 115 0.27 -13.57 -29.73
CA ARG A 115 1.43 -14.27 -29.13
C ARG A 115 2.28 -13.34 -28.24
N LYS A 116 2.42 -12.06 -28.61
CA LYS A 116 3.06 -11.05 -27.74
C LYS A 116 2.21 -10.78 -26.49
N ALA A 117 0.90 -10.66 -26.65
CA ALA A 117 -0.03 -10.48 -25.53
C ALA A 117 0.02 -11.66 -24.56
N LEU A 118 0.08 -12.89 -25.08
CA LEU A 118 0.21 -14.10 -24.27
C LEU A 118 1.50 -14.10 -23.44
N ARG A 119 2.63 -13.66 -24.02
CA ARG A 119 3.88 -13.49 -23.27
C ARG A 119 3.75 -12.47 -22.13
N ALA A 120 3.19 -11.30 -22.41
CA ALA A 120 2.96 -10.27 -21.39
C ALA A 120 2.00 -10.74 -20.28
N LEU A 121 0.97 -11.52 -20.62
CA LEU A 121 0.06 -12.13 -19.64
C LEU A 121 0.76 -13.18 -18.77
N ASN A 122 1.68 -13.98 -19.33
CA ASN A 122 2.48 -14.92 -18.55
C ASN A 122 3.44 -14.20 -17.59
N GLU A 123 4.12 -13.15 -18.05
CA GLU A 123 4.98 -12.31 -17.20
C GLU A 123 4.18 -11.69 -16.05
N LYS A 124 2.98 -11.15 -16.34
CA LYS A 124 2.08 -10.63 -15.31
C LYS A 124 1.68 -11.71 -14.31
N MET A 125 1.40 -12.92 -14.79
CA MET A 125 1.02 -14.04 -13.93
C MET A 125 2.13 -14.41 -12.95
N SER A 126 3.36 -14.59 -13.45
CA SER A 126 4.53 -14.89 -12.63
C SER A 126 4.75 -13.81 -11.56
N TRP A 127 4.64 -12.54 -11.96
CA TRP A 127 4.76 -11.41 -11.05
C TRP A 127 3.67 -11.38 -9.97
N LEU A 128 2.41 -11.64 -10.33
CA LEU A 128 1.29 -11.70 -9.39
C LEU A 128 1.44 -12.87 -8.40
N MET A 129 1.88 -14.04 -8.88
CA MET A 129 2.12 -15.21 -8.03
C MET A 129 3.22 -14.94 -7.00
N GLU A 130 4.34 -14.35 -7.41
CA GLU A 130 5.43 -13.97 -6.51
C GLU A 130 4.97 -12.93 -5.48
N LYS A 131 4.22 -11.91 -5.92
CA LYS A 131 3.62 -10.91 -5.02
C LYS A 131 2.67 -11.54 -4.01
N ASN A 132 1.82 -12.45 -4.44
CA ASN A 132 0.84 -13.12 -3.59
C ASN A 132 1.50 -14.05 -2.56
N TYR A 133 2.57 -14.75 -2.94
CA TYR A 133 3.35 -15.60 -2.05
C TYR A 133 4.01 -14.80 -0.92
N ASN A 134 4.54 -13.63 -1.23
CA ASN A 134 5.25 -12.76 -0.28
C ASN A 134 4.33 -11.82 0.52
N GLN A 135 3.00 -11.90 0.35
CA GLN A 135 2.05 -10.99 0.98
C GLN A 135 1.50 -11.56 2.30
N GLU A 136 1.73 -10.82 3.39
CA GLU A 136 1.25 -11.20 4.74
C GLU A 136 -0.12 -10.60 5.07
N ASN A 137 -0.52 -9.51 4.40
CA ASN A 137 -1.82 -8.88 4.62
C ASN A 137 -2.91 -9.61 3.84
N GLU A 138 -3.85 -10.24 4.55
CA GLU A 138 -4.96 -11.01 3.97
C GLU A 138 -5.86 -10.22 3.02
N ILE A 139 -6.10 -8.92 3.28
CA ILE A 139 -6.91 -8.07 2.37
C ILE A 139 -6.19 -7.90 1.03
N LEU A 140 -4.91 -7.54 1.07
CA LEU A 140 -4.11 -7.37 -0.14
C LEU A 140 -3.90 -8.71 -0.88
N LYS A 141 -3.84 -9.82 -0.13
CA LYS A 141 -3.75 -11.17 -0.69
C LYS A 141 -5.01 -11.53 -1.49
N GLN A 142 -6.19 -11.20 -0.95
CA GLN A 142 -7.46 -11.40 -1.65
C GLN A 142 -7.54 -10.54 -2.93
N GLU A 143 -7.08 -9.28 -2.89
CA GLU A 143 -6.99 -8.43 -4.09
C GLU A 143 -6.06 -9.03 -5.15
N LEU A 144 -4.89 -9.55 -4.75
CA LEU A 144 -3.96 -10.23 -5.65
C LEU A 144 -4.55 -11.50 -6.26
N GLN A 145 -5.27 -12.30 -5.46
CA GLN A 145 -5.98 -13.49 -5.95
C GLN A 145 -7.03 -13.13 -7.02
N ASN A 146 -7.81 -12.07 -6.81
CA ASN A 146 -8.76 -11.58 -7.82
C ASN A 146 -8.05 -11.20 -9.12
N GLN A 147 -6.90 -10.53 -9.03
CA GLN A 147 -6.09 -10.17 -10.20
C GLN A 147 -5.49 -11.39 -10.91
N ILE A 148 -5.12 -12.44 -10.16
CA ILE A 148 -4.65 -13.72 -10.72
C ILE A 148 -5.77 -14.36 -11.54
N ILE A 149 -6.97 -14.52 -10.95
CA ILE A 149 -8.13 -15.11 -11.62
C ILE A 149 -8.49 -14.34 -12.90
N GLU A 150 -8.51 -13.02 -12.85
CA GLU A 150 -8.77 -12.17 -14.01
C GLU A 150 -7.69 -12.36 -15.11
N THR A 151 -6.42 -12.40 -14.72
CA THR A 151 -5.30 -12.57 -15.65
C THR A 151 -5.32 -13.97 -16.27
N GLU A 152 -5.70 -15.01 -15.52
CA GLU A 152 -5.88 -16.37 -16.02
C GLU A 152 -7.00 -16.44 -17.05
N TYR A 153 -8.14 -15.81 -16.77
CA TYR A 153 -9.26 -15.72 -17.70
C TYR A 153 -8.84 -15.05 -19.02
N ARG A 154 -8.13 -13.92 -18.94
CA ARG A 154 -7.61 -13.21 -20.13
C ARG A 154 -6.62 -14.07 -20.91
N LYS A 155 -5.73 -14.79 -20.23
CA LYS A 155 -4.79 -15.74 -20.85
C LYS A 155 -5.54 -16.82 -21.61
N LYS A 156 -6.57 -17.43 -21.00
CA LYS A 156 -7.41 -18.45 -21.66
C LYS A 156 -8.06 -17.91 -22.93
N LYS A 157 -8.63 -16.70 -22.87
CA LYS A 157 -9.22 -16.04 -24.05
C LYS A 157 -8.21 -15.74 -25.15
N CYS A 158 -7.00 -15.33 -24.77
CA CYS A 158 -5.93 -15.08 -25.72
C CYS A 158 -5.47 -16.37 -26.42
N ILE A 159 -5.36 -17.49 -25.68
CA ILE A 159 -5.02 -18.80 -26.25
C ILE A 159 -6.10 -19.25 -27.23
N GLN A 160 -7.38 -19.17 -26.84
CA GLN A 160 -8.49 -19.52 -27.73
C GLN A 160 -8.46 -18.71 -29.03
N ALA A 161 -8.23 -17.39 -28.94
CA ALA A 161 -8.14 -16.54 -30.13
C ALA A 161 -6.93 -16.85 -31.03
N ILE A 162 -5.83 -17.36 -30.46
CA ILE A 162 -4.68 -17.85 -31.22
C ILE A 162 -5.05 -19.13 -31.96
N GLU A 163 -5.64 -20.09 -31.25
CA GLU A 163 -6.06 -21.39 -31.81
C GLU A 163 -7.06 -21.20 -32.96
N ASP A 164 -8.11 -20.40 -32.74
CA ASP A 164 -9.14 -20.11 -33.76
C ASP A 164 -8.50 -19.50 -35.03
N LEU A 165 -7.59 -18.54 -34.84
CA LEU A 165 -6.92 -17.84 -35.94
C LEU A 165 -5.91 -18.72 -36.68
N GLU A 166 -5.23 -19.62 -35.98
CA GLU A 166 -4.35 -20.62 -36.58
C GLU A 166 -5.14 -21.62 -37.43
N GLN A 167 -6.30 -22.07 -36.95
CA GLN A 167 -7.20 -22.92 -37.75
C GLN A 167 -7.69 -22.18 -39.01
N GLU A 168 -8.15 -20.93 -38.88
CA GLU A 168 -8.56 -20.12 -40.04
C GLU A 168 -7.46 -19.95 -41.09
N LEU A 169 -6.20 -19.86 -40.66
CA LEU A 169 -5.03 -19.73 -41.54
C LEU A 169 -4.63 -21.06 -42.21
N LEU A 170 -4.95 -22.21 -41.59
CA LEU A 170 -4.66 -23.53 -42.15
C LEU A 170 -5.69 -23.97 -43.20
N PHE A 171 -6.93 -23.51 -43.09
CA PHE A 171 -8.03 -23.84 -44.02
C PHE A 171 -8.25 -22.80 -45.13
N LYS A 172 -7.37 -21.79 -45.24
CA LYS A 172 -7.32 -20.81 -46.33
C LYS A 172 -6.13 -21.05 -47.24
#